data_AF-A0A100VJA1-F1
#
_entry.id   AF-A0A100VJA1-F1
#
_cell.length_a   1.000
_cell.length_b   1.000
_cell.length_c   1.000
_cell.angle_alpha   90.00
_cell.angle_beta   90.00
_cell.angle_gamma   90.00
#
_symmetry.space_group_name_H-M   'P 1'
#
loop_
_entity.id
_entity.type
_entity.pdbx_description
1 polymer ?
#
loop_
_entity_poly.entity_id
_entity_poly.type
_entity_poly.pdbx_seq_one_letter_code
_entity_poly.pdbx_strand_id
1 'polypeptide(L)'
;MLSAIGISPYTTSYLSGVHITLFLGLGIFACGFYLTRKEIGKSFPGLAQGLWIIVLAIVLSYSYMTDKFMYVAKWGAEGIDGVSYVQNTSSCSYNVRSNGETRATCDLTLKNYGRASVSAVLLPDLASSYKFKDDPLYEALKSVQLRPVHIEIGRHGTFTGELEFYGKAEAPLLVNGKLMDIVLDVGVDGANTVFDYDIP
;
A
#
# COMPACT_ATOMS: atom_id res chain seq x y z
N MET A 1 6.10 -7.56 15.91
CA MET A 1 5.12 -7.61 17.01
C MET A 1 3.70 -7.16 16.60
N LEU A 2 3.51 -6.15 15.75
CA LEU A 2 2.17 -5.74 15.29
C LEU A 2 1.52 -6.67 14.22
N SER A 3 2.33 -7.38 13.43
CA SER A 3 1.84 -8.45 12.55
C SER A 3 1.23 -9.63 13.32
N ALA A 4 1.69 -9.88 14.55
CA ALA A 4 1.20 -10.95 15.42
C ALA A 4 -0.16 -10.63 16.07
N ILE A 5 -0.59 -9.36 16.05
CA ILE A 5 -1.91 -8.90 16.54
C ILE A 5 -2.85 -8.49 15.41
N GLY A 6 -2.56 -8.89 14.16
CA GLY A 6 -3.48 -8.73 13.03
C GLY A 6 -3.59 -7.32 12.45
N ILE A 7 -2.72 -6.39 12.87
CA ILE A 7 -2.62 -5.05 12.29
C ILE A 7 -1.53 -5.10 11.22
N SER A 8 -1.90 -5.58 10.02
CA SER A 8 -0.95 -5.59 8.89
C SER A 8 -0.82 -4.17 8.33
N PRO A 9 0.42 -3.70 8.10
CA PRO A 9 0.67 -2.42 7.48
C PRO A 9 0.33 -2.56 6.00
N TYR A 10 -0.75 -1.92 5.55
CA TYR A 10 -1.12 -1.71 4.15
C TYR A 10 -0.55 -2.73 3.15
N THR A 11 -1.25 -3.86 3.07
CA THR A 11 -1.38 -4.74 1.89
C THR A 11 -0.18 -4.72 0.94
N THR A 12 0.87 -5.44 1.30
CA THR A 12 1.54 -6.25 0.28
C THR A 12 0.50 -7.24 -0.22
N SER A 13 0.26 -7.19 -1.52
CA SER A 13 -0.45 -8.18 -2.32
C SER A 13 -0.52 -9.56 -1.66
N TYR A 14 -1.72 -10.15 -1.65
CA TYR A 14 -1.98 -11.55 -1.25
C TYR A 14 -2.01 -11.90 0.25
N LEU A 15 -2.88 -11.29 1.07
CA LEU A 15 -3.30 -11.97 2.30
C LEU A 15 -4.73 -11.66 2.75
N SER A 16 -5.56 -12.71 2.78
CA SER A 16 -6.90 -12.74 3.39
C SER A 16 -6.92 -12.47 4.91
N GLY A 17 -5.75 -12.29 5.54
CA GLY A 17 -5.59 -12.19 6.99
C GLY A 17 -6.24 -10.95 7.63
N VAL A 18 -6.16 -9.78 6.99
CA VAL A 18 -6.77 -8.53 7.53
C VAL A 18 -8.29 -8.56 7.43
N HIS A 19 -8.82 -9.18 6.39
CA HIS A 19 -10.25 -9.40 6.27
C HIS A 19 -10.75 -10.34 7.37
N ILE A 20 -10.03 -11.45 7.62
CA ILE A 20 -10.42 -12.41 8.66
C ILE A 20 -10.42 -11.78 10.05
N THR A 21 -9.39 -11.00 10.43
CA THR A 21 -9.36 -10.33 11.75
C THR A 21 -10.43 -9.25 11.88
N LEU A 22 -10.71 -8.49 10.80
CA LEU A 22 -11.81 -7.53 10.77
C LEU A 22 -13.17 -8.24 10.92
N PHE A 23 -13.45 -9.29 10.16
CA PHE A 23 -14.72 -10.01 10.20
C PHE A 23 -14.90 -10.77 11.53
N LEU A 24 -13.84 -11.35 12.09
CA LEU A 24 -13.86 -12.00 13.39
C LEU A 24 -14.08 -10.97 14.52
N GLY A 25 -13.37 -9.85 14.46
CA GLY A 25 -13.55 -8.73 15.38
C GLY A 25 -14.98 -8.18 15.33
N LEU A 26 -15.53 -8.01 14.12
CA LEU A 26 -16.91 -7.57 13.91
C LEU A 26 -17.94 -8.60 14.39
N GLY A 27 -17.65 -9.90 14.27
CA GLY A 27 -18.49 -10.99 14.78
C GLY A 27 -18.53 -11.05 16.30
N ILE A 28 -17.37 -11.00 16.96
CA ILE A 28 -17.27 -10.93 18.44
C ILE A 28 -17.95 -9.65 18.93
N PHE A 29 -17.76 -8.55 18.20
CA PHE A 29 -18.37 -7.27 18.50
C PHE A 29 -19.90 -7.31 18.40
N ALA A 30 -20.46 -7.90 17.34
CA ALA A 30 -21.91 -8.08 17.17
C ALA A 30 -22.52 -9.01 18.22
N CYS A 31 -21.85 -10.11 18.57
CA CYS A 31 -22.27 -11.01 19.65
C CYS A 31 -22.24 -10.31 21.01
N GLY A 32 -21.17 -9.59 21.32
CA GLY A 32 -21.04 -8.80 22.55
C GLY A 32 -22.12 -7.73 22.64
N PHE A 33 -22.39 -7.04 21.53
CA PHE A 33 -23.46 -6.05 21.45
C PHE A 33 -24.84 -6.67 21.68
N TYR A 34 -25.15 -7.80 21.02
CA TYR A 34 -26.42 -8.50 21.17
C TYR A 34 -26.66 -8.97 22.61
N LEU A 35 -25.64 -9.58 23.23
CA LEU A 35 -25.70 -10.02 24.62
C LEU A 35 -25.86 -8.83 25.58
N THR A 36 -25.11 -7.76 25.37
CA THR A 36 -25.21 -6.54 26.19
C THR A 36 -26.59 -5.91 26.08
N ARG A 37 -27.19 -5.86 24.88
CA ARG A 37 -28.56 -5.33 24.72
C ARG A 37 -29.62 -6.22 25.34
N LYS A 38 -29.44 -7.54 25.29
CA LYS A 38 -30.37 -8.53 25.86
C LYS A 38 -30.36 -8.50 27.39
N GLU A 39 -29.19 -8.42 28.00
CA GLU A 39 -29.01 -8.45 29.45
C GLU A 39 -29.13 -7.05 30.09
N ILE A 40 -28.46 -6.03 29.53
CA ILE A 40 -28.39 -4.68 30.12
C ILE A 40 -29.49 -3.77 29.59
N GLY A 41 -29.93 -3.93 28.33
CA GLY A 41 -30.89 -3.04 27.69
C GLY A 41 -32.28 -2.99 28.36
N LYS A 42 -32.66 -4.04 29.10
CA LYS A 42 -33.91 -4.05 29.89
C LYS A 42 -33.81 -3.26 31.19
N SER A 43 -32.63 -3.17 31.81
CA SER A 43 -32.43 -2.51 33.10
C SER A 43 -31.84 -1.11 32.98
N PHE A 44 -30.99 -0.85 31.97
CA PHE A 44 -30.28 0.41 31.78
C PHE A 44 -30.19 0.82 30.30
N PRO A 45 -31.30 1.28 29.70
CA PRO A 45 -31.35 1.61 28.26
C PRO A 45 -30.38 2.74 27.85
N GLY A 46 -30.12 3.72 28.73
CA GLY A 46 -29.18 4.81 28.47
C GLY A 46 -27.72 4.34 28.36
N LEU A 47 -27.32 3.35 29.16
CA LEU A 47 -25.96 2.80 29.13
C LEU A 47 -25.72 2.01 27.83
N ALA A 48 -26.72 1.24 27.38
CA ALA A 48 -26.66 0.52 26.10
C ALA A 48 -26.55 1.47 24.90
N GLN A 49 -27.24 2.62 24.93
CA GLN A 49 -27.14 3.64 23.88
C GLN A 49 -25.79 4.34 23.89
N GLY A 50 -25.25 4.66 25.07
CA GLY A 50 -23.91 5.24 25.23
C GLY A 50 -22.80 4.32 24.70
N LEU A 51 -22.88 3.01 25.00
CA LEU A 51 -21.95 2.01 24.47
C LEU A 51 -21.98 1.95 22.94
N TRP A 52 -23.16 2.06 22.33
CA TRP A 52 -23.28 2.14 20.87
C TRP A 52 -22.57 3.39 20.34
N ILE A 53 -22.81 4.56 20.92
CA ILE A 53 -22.16 5.80 20.46
C ILE A 53 -20.62 5.67 20.52
N ILE A 54 -20.08 5.08 21.59
CA ILE A 54 -18.64 4.84 21.73
C ILE A 54 -18.12 3.94 20.61
N VAL A 55 -18.84 2.88 20.30
CA VAL A 55 -18.47 1.94 19.24
C VAL A 55 -18.50 2.61 17.89
N LEU A 56 -19.55 3.38 17.60
CA LEU A 56 -19.69 4.13 16.37
C LEU A 56 -18.52 5.12 16.23
N ALA A 57 -18.13 5.79 17.32
CA ALA A 57 -16.96 6.64 17.36
C ALA A 57 -15.65 5.88 17.10
N ILE A 58 -15.46 4.69 17.66
CA ILE A 58 -14.27 3.84 17.41
C ILE A 58 -14.22 3.40 15.95
N VAL A 59 -15.34 2.93 15.39
CA VAL A 59 -15.40 2.46 13.98
C VAL A 59 -15.12 3.61 13.03
N LEU A 60 -15.72 4.79 13.28
CA LEU A 60 -15.49 5.98 12.45
C LEU A 60 -14.06 6.52 12.56
N SER A 61 -13.42 6.38 13.73
CA SER A 61 -12.04 6.83 13.94
C SER A 61 -10.97 5.79 13.57
N TYR A 62 -11.35 4.53 13.33
CA TYR A 62 -10.41 3.42 13.11
C TYR A 62 -9.39 3.72 12.00
N SER A 63 -9.84 4.13 10.82
CA SER A 63 -8.96 4.43 9.67
C SER A 63 -7.96 5.56 9.96
N TYR A 64 -8.36 6.53 10.78
CA TYR A 64 -7.48 7.63 11.19
C TYR A 64 -6.47 7.15 12.25
N MET A 65 -6.93 6.37 13.22
CA MET A 65 -6.07 5.85 14.29
C MET A 65 -5.02 4.88 13.74
N THR A 66 -5.36 4.01 12.80
CA THR A 66 -4.42 3.03 12.23
C THR A 66 -3.25 3.69 11.50
N ASP A 67 -3.48 4.76 10.74
CA ASP A 67 -2.39 5.52 10.10
C ASP A 67 -1.46 6.17 11.13
N LYS A 68 -1.98 6.61 12.28
CA LYS A 68 -1.18 7.14 13.38
C LYS A 68 -0.44 6.06 14.17
N PHE A 69 -1.07 4.91 14.39
CA PHE A 69 -0.42 3.76 15.03
C PHE A 69 0.79 3.27 14.24
N MET A 70 0.81 3.43 12.92
CA MET A 70 1.97 3.09 12.10
C MET A 70 3.25 3.85 12.47
N TYR A 71 3.14 5.12 12.91
CA TYR A 71 4.29 5.87 13.43
C TYR A 71 4.83 5.28 14.73
N VAL A 72 3.96 4.70 15.55
CA VAL A 72 4.34 4.00 16.79
C VAL A 72 4.87 2.59 16.48
N ALA A 73 4.28 1.91 15.51
CA ALA A 73 4.65 0.56 15.09
C ALA A 73 6.05 0.52 14.45
N LYS A 74 6.32 1.51 13.59
CA LYS A 74 7.62 1.69 12.92
C LYS A 74 8.52 2.66 13.70
N TRP A 75 8.25 2.88 14.98
CA TRP A 75 9.03 3.77 15.83
C TRP A 75 10.45 3.23 16.02
N GLY A 76 11.43 3.91 15.41
CA GLY A 76 12.83 3.47 15.42
C GLY A 76 13.22 2.54 14.26
N ALA A 77 12.32 2.32 13.29
CA ALA A 77 12.70 1.68 12.03
C ALA A 77 13.57 2.64 11.19
N GLU A 78 14.61 2.10 10.57
CA GLU A 78 15.55 2.80 9.70
C GLU A 78 15.56 2.15 8.31
N GLY A 79 16.03 2.88 7.29
CA GLY A 79 16.09 2.37 5.92
C GLY A 79 14.71 2.01 5.34
N ILE A 80 14.64 0.91 4.59
CA ILE A 80 13.43 0.45 3.88
C ILE A 80 12.27 0.15 4.83
N ASP A 81 12.55 -0.36 6.03
CA ASP A 81 11.52 -0.69 7.02
C ASP A 81 10.79 0.55 7.55
N GLY A 82 11.44 1.72 7.48
CA GLY A 82 10.85 3.01 7.84
C GLY A 82 9.93 3.58 6.76
N VAL A 83 9.99 3.09 5.52
CA VAL A 83 9.19 3.59 4.39
C VAL A 83 7.97 2.69 4.15
N SER A 84 6.89 3.28 3.63
CA SER A 84 5.72 2.54 3.18
C SER A 84 5.18 3.17 1.91
N TYR A 85 4.82 2.33 0.96
CA TYR A 85 4.17 2.71 -0.27
C TYR A 85 2.66 2.42 -0.20
N VAL A 86 1.84 3.31 -0.77
CA VAL A 86 0.38 3.16 -0.82
C VAL A 86 -0.04 2.72 -2.22
N GLN A 87 -0.18 1.40 -2.42
CA GLN A 87 -0.48 0.81 -3.73
C GLN A 87 -1.91 1.09 -4.21
N ASN A 88 -2.93 0.94 -3.35
CA ASN A 88 -4.36 0.94 -3.76
C ASN A 88 -4.87 2.25 -4.39
N THR A 89 -4.14 3.35 -4.26
CA THR A 89 -4.50 4.66 -4.85
C THR A 89 -3.50 5.10 -5.92
N SER A 90 -2.55 4.24 -6.26
CA SER A 90 -1.54 4.54 -7.27
C SER A 90 -2.07 4.28 -8.67
N SER A 91 -1.59 5.06 -9.63
CA SER A 91 -1.89 4.84 -11.03
C SER A 91 -0.70 5.23 -11.91
N CYS A 92 -0.50 4.54 -13.02
CA CYS A 92 0.51 4.88 -14.01
C CYS A 92 -0.13 4.94 -15.39
N SER A 93 0.05 6.05 -16.08
CA SER A 93 -0.23 6.15 -17.52
C SER A 93 1.06 5.86 -18.29
N TYR A 94 1.04 4.88 -19.19
CA TYR A 94 2.20 4.52 -19.99
C TYR A 94 1.97 4.79 -21.48
N ASN A 95 3.05 5.11 -22.18
CA ASN A 95 3.08 5.33 -23.62
C ASN A 95 4.37 4.75 -24.18
N VAL A 96 4.25 3.69 -24.98
CA VAL A 96 5.34 3.08 -25.74
C VAL A 96 5.19 3.52 -27.19
N ARG A 97 6.20 4.24 -27.69
CA ARG A 97 6.25 4.73 -29.07
C ARG A 97 6.74 3.65 -30.02
N SER A 98 6.50 3.83 -31.32
CA SER A 98 6.93 2.90 -32.37
C SER A 98 8.45 2.70 -32.46
N ASN A 99 9.24 3.65 -31.96
CA ASN A 99 10.70 3.56 -31.86
C ASN A 99 11.18 2.86 -30.57
N GLY A 100 10.25 2.32 -29.77
CA GLY A 100 10.52 1.67 -28.49
C GLY A 100 10.73 2.64 -27.31
N GLU A 101 10.73 3.95 -27.53
CA GLU A 101 10.80 4.91 -26.42
C GLU A 101 9.57 4.79 -25.55
N THR A 102 9.78 4.62 -24.24
CA THR A 102 8.69 4.48 -23.28
C THR A 102 8.71 5.60 -22.26
N ARG A 103 7.53 6.16 -22.01
CA ARG A 103 7.27 7.09 -20.92
C ARG A 103 6.17 6.54 -20.04
N ALA A 104 6.40 6.49 -18.74
CA ALA A 104 5.38 6.16 -17.75
C ALA A 104 5.26 7.31 -16.75
N THR A 105 4.04 7.79 -16.55
CA THR A 105 3.72 8.88 -15.63
C THR A 105 2.88 8.30 -14.51
N CYS A 106 3.40 8.30 -13.28
CA CYS A 106 2.81 7.59 -12.16
C CYS A 106 2.47 8.51 -10.99
N ASP A 107 1.22 8.44 -10.54
CA ASP A 107 0.75 9.03 -9.29
C ASP A 107 1.09 8.09 -8.14
N LEU A 108 2.04 8.49 -7.30
CA LEU A 108 2.56 7.67 -6.21
C LEU A 108 2.42 8.39 -4.87
N THR A 109 2.21 7.61 -3.81
CA THR A 109 2.24 8.10 -2.44
C THR A 109 3.14 7.21 -1.59
N LEU A 110 4.18 7.83 -1.02
CA LEU A 110 5.14 7.19 -0.13
C LEU A 110 5.17 7.91 1.21
N LYS A 111 5.24 7.15 2.29
CA LYS A 111 5.31 7.67 3.66
C LYS A 111 6.61 7.22 4.30
N ASN A 112 7.35 8.16 4.86
CA ASN A 112 8.49 7.88 5.72
C ASN A 112 8.02 7.94 7.17
N TYR A 113 7.92 6.80 7.84
CA TYR A 113 7.63 6.70 9.27
C TYR A 113 8.89 6.76 10.14
N GLY A 114 10.07 6.68 9.53
CA GLY A 114 11.37 6.75 10.18
C GLY A 114 11.72 8.13 10.74
N ARG A 115 12.75 8.16 11.59
CA ARG A 115 13.22 9.37 12.28
C ARG A 115 14.25 10.18 11.48
N ALA A 116 14.82 9.60 10.43
CA ALA A 116 15.74 10.27 9.53
C ALA A 116 15.08 10.54 8.18
N SER A 117 15.60 11.53 7.46
CA SER A 117 15.27 11.69 6.03
C SER A 117 15.81 10.50 5.24
N VAL A 118 15.10 10.11 4.19
CA VAL A 118 15.41 8.94 3.38
C VAL A 118 15.48 9.34 1.91
N SER A 119 16.55 8.92 1.23
CA SER A 119 16.64 8.90 -0.23
C SER A 119 16.10 7.55 -0.71
N ALA A 120 15.00 7.59 -1.48
CA ALA A 120 14.35 6.41 -2.02
C ALA A 120 14.52 6.36 -3.55
N VAL A 121 14.84 5.17 -4.05
CA VAL A 121 14.93 4.84 -5.46
C VAL A 121 13.66 4.11 -5.85
N LEU A 122 12.95 4.61 -6.84
CA LEU A 122 11.66 4.10 -7.27
C LEU A 122 11.75 3.53 -8.68
N LEU A 123 11.19 2.35 -8.90
CA LEU A 123 11.06 1.75 -10.22
C LEU A 123 9.71 1.02 -10.33
N PRO A 124 8.78 1.48 -11.19
CA PRO A 124 7.50 0.81 -11.36
C PRO A 124 7.64 -0.40 -12.29
N ASP A 125 7.05 -1.52 -11.90
CA ASP A 125 6.92 -2.72 -12.73
C ASP A 125 5.55 -2.70 -13.45
N LEU A 126 5.56 -2.27 -14.71
CA LEU A 126 4.34 -2.17 -15.51
C LEU A 126 3.71 -3.55 -15.82
N ALA A 127 4.52 -4.60 -15.96
CA ALA A 127 4.05 -5.93 -16.30
C ALA A 127 3.35 -6.57 -15.10
N SER A 128 3.97 -6.53 -13.93
CA SER A 128 3.38 -7.06 -12.69
C SER A 128 2.17 -6.25 -12.23
N SER A 129 2.09 -4.97 -12.61
CA SER A 129 0.90 -4.12 -12.38
C SER A 129 -0.29 -4.48 -13.28
N TYR A 130 -0.08 -5.27 -14.34
CA TYR A 130 -1.13 -5.64 -15.27
C TYR A 130 -1.85 -6.93 -14.85
N LYS A 131 -3.19 -6.88 -14.77
CA LYS A 131 -4.00 -7.95 -14.17
C LYS A 131 -4.12 -9.21 -15.04
N PHE A 132 -4.02 -9.07 -16.37
CA PHE A 132 -4.29 -10.15 -17.32
C PHE A 132 -2.99 -10.73 -17.88
N LYS A 133 -2.43 -11.75 -17.23
CA LYS A 133 -1.13 -12.32 -17.62
C LYS A 133 -1.14 -13.05 -18.96
N ASP A 134 -2.32 -13.47 -19.44
CA ASP A 134 -2.47 -14.21 -20.70
C ASP A 134 -2.65 -13.30 -21.94
N ASP A 135 -2.70 -11.98 -21.75
CA ASP A 135 -2.85 -11.01 -22.86
C ASP A 135 -1.48 -10.73 -23.52
N PRO A 136 -1.40 -10.63 -24.86
CA PRO A 136 -0.20 -10.16 -25.56
C PRO A 136 0.38 -8.84 -25.02
N LEU A 137 -0.45 -7.99 -24.42
CA LEU A 137 -0.03 -6.75 -23.76
C LEU A 137 0.88 -7.01 -22.55
N TYR A 138 0.72 -8.11 -21.84
CA TYR A 138 1.59 -8.46 -20.70
C TYR A 138 3.05 -8.63 -21.15
N GLU A 139 3.29 -9.40 -22.21
CA GLU A 139 4.63 -9.60 -22.78
C GLU A 139 5.21 -8.29 -23.34
N ALA A 140 4.36 -7.43 -23.90
CA ALA A 140 4.75 -6.09 -24.33
C ALA A 140 5.29 -5.26 -23.16
N LEU A 141 4.53 -5.20 -22.06
CA LEU A 141 4.89 -4.46 -20.86
C LEU A 141 6.12 -5.04 -20.16
N LYS A 142 6.31 -6.36 -20.22
CA LYS A 142 7.48 -7.05 -19.68
C LYS A 142 8.78 -6.68 -20.40
N SER A 143 8.69 -6.34 -21.70
CA SER A 143 9.84 -5.87 -22.47
C SER A 143 10.27 -4.43 -22.15
N VAL A 144 9.46 -3.69 -21.37
CA VAL A 144 9.73 -2.29 -21.02
C VAL A 144 10.77 -2.22 -19.89
N GLN A 145 11.90 -1.59 -20.19
CA GLN A 145 12.94 -1.27 -19.22
C GLN A 145 12.91 0.22 -18.89
N LEU A 146 12.32 0.56 -17.75
CA LEU A 146 12.30 1.92 -17.22
C LEU A 146 13.57 2.23 -16.43
N ARG A 147 13.92 3.52 -16.36
CA ARG A 147 14.99 4.01 -15.50
C ARG A 147 14.43 4.37 -14.12
N PRO A 148 15.19 4.05 -13.04
CA PRO A 148 14.77 4.40 -11.70
C PRO A 148 14.80 5.92 -11.48
N VAL A 149 13.96 6.39 -10.55
CA VAL A 149 13.89 7.80 -10.14
C VAL A 149 14.20 7.92 -8.66
N HIS A 150 14.99 8.93 -8.29
CA HIS A 150 15.33 9.22 -6.91
C HIS A 150 14.41 10.29 -6.33
N ILE A 151 13.92 10.06 -5.12
CA ILE A 151 13.19 11.07 -4.33
C ILE A 151 13.73 11.13 -2.91
N GLU A 152 13.68 12.31 -2.30
CA GLU A 152 13.96 12.47 -0.88
C GLU A 152 12.67 12.67 -0.11
N ILE A 153 12.49 11.88 0.96
CA ILE A 153 11.37 12.01 1.87
C ILE A 153 11.91 12.41 3.23
N GLY A 154 11.55 13.61 3.67
CA GLY A 154 11.92 14.11 5.00
C GLY A 154 11.42 13.23 6.14
N ARG A 155 11.98 13.42 7.34
CA ARG A 155 11.54 12.74 8.56
C ARG A 155 10.02 12.86 8.76
N HIS A 156 9.36 11.73 9.01
CA HIS A 156 7.90 11.69 9.20
C HIS A 156 7.12 12.34 8.03
N GLY A 157 7.75 12.40 6.86
CA GLY A 157 7.25 13.05 5.66
C GLY A 157 6.38 12.12 4.83
N THR A 158 5.53 12.73 4.01
CA THR A 158 4.76 12.03 2.99
C THR A 158 5.08 12.67 1.66
N PHE A 159 5.52 11.86 0.70
CA PHE A 159 5.58 12.23 -0.70
C PHE A 159 4.24 11.84 -1.34
N THR A 160 3.61 12.79 -2.01
CA THR A 160 2.42 12.57 -2.85
C THR A 160 2.59 13.41 -4.09
N GLY A 161 2.63 12.76 -5.25
CA GLY A 161 2.80 13.47 -6.51
C GLY A 161 2.97 12.55 -7.70
N GLU A 162 3.03 13.19 -8.85
CA GLU A 162 3.27 12.56 -10.14
C GLU A 162 4.77 12.45 -10.38
N LEU A 163 5.24 11.27 -10.78
CA LEU A 163 6.62 11.00 -11.17
C LEU A 163 6.69 10.45 -12.60
N GLU A 164 7.65 10.92 -13.36
CA GLU A 164 7.87 10.50 -14.74
C GLU A 164 9.06 9.55 -14.83
N PHE A 165 8.80 8.38 -15.40
CA PHE A 165 9.77 7.33 -15.66
C PHE A 165 10.00 7.21 -17.16
N TYR A 166 11.26 7.10 -17.55
CA TYR A 166 11.68 7.05 -18.95
C TYR A 166 12.46 5.76 -19.20
N GLY A 167 12.22 5.15 -20.34
CA GLY A 167 12.79 3.85 -20.66
C GLY A 167 12.76 3.48 -22.13
N LYS A 168 13.08 2.22 -22.39
CA LYS A 168 12.98 1.62 -23.72
C LYS A 168 12.31 0.24 -23.63
N ALA A 169 11.49 -0.08 -24.61
CA ALA A 169 10.97 -1.43 -24.83
C ALA A 169 11.87 -2.18 -25.82
N GLU A 170 12.18 -3.44 -25.55
CA GLU A 170 12.96 -4.29 -26.46
C GLU A 170 12.19 -4.67 -27.74
N ALA A 171 10.86 -4.80 -27.64
CA ALA A 171 9.99 -5.02 -28.78
C ALA A 171 9.09 -3.78 -29.00
N PRO A 172 9.05 -3.19 -30.20
CA PRO A 172 8.17 -2.07 -30.47
C PRO A 172 6.73 -2.58 -30.63
N LEU A 173 5.94 -2.41 -29.58
CA LEU A 173 4.49 -2.46 -29.64
C LEU A 173 4.00 -1.05 -29.34
N LEU A 174 3.34 -0.41 -30.30
CA LEU A 174 2.73 0.90 -30.07
C LEU A 174 1.54 0.70 -29.12
N VAL A 175 1.79 0.86 -27.83
CA VAL A 175 0.81 0.61 -26.78
C VAL A 175 0.76 1.79 -25.81
N ASN A 176 -0.45 2.17 -25.44
CA ASN A 176 -0.71 3.18 -24.44
C ASN A 176 -1.89 2.76 -23.57
N GLY A 177 -1.85 3.16 -22.30
CA GLY A 177 -2.90 2.80 -21.37
C GLY A 177 -2.68 3.38 -19.99
N LYS A 178 -3.58 3.03 -19.09
CA LYS A 178 -3.52 3.38 -17.68
C LYS A 178 -3.63 2.12 -16.83
N LEU A 179 -2.70 1.97 -15.90
CA LEU A 179 -2.67 0.91 -14.89
C LEU A 179 -3.02 1.51 -13.53
N MET A 180 -3.62 0.68 -12.69
CA MET A 180 -3.98 0.98 -11.30
C MET A 180 -3.28 -0.04 -10.39
N ASP A 181 -3.15 0.26 -9.10
CA ASP A 181 -2.56 -0.66 -8.12
C ASP A 181 -1.11 -1.03 -8.50
N ILE A 182 -0.29 -0.02 -8.80
CA ILE A 182 1.03 -0.16 -9.38
C ILE A 182 1.97 -0.94 -8.45
N VAL A 183 2.59 -1.99 -8.97
CA VAL A 183 3.71 -2.67 -8.33
C VAL A 183 4.94 -1.77 -8.47
N LEU A 184 5.50 -1.38 -7.34
CA LEU A 184 6.60 -0.42 -7.27
C LEU A 184 7.76 -1.03 -6.48
N ASP A 185 8.92 -1.14 -7.12
CA ASP A 185 10.17 -1.46 -6.44
C ASP A 185 10.70 -0.21 -5.77
N VAL A 186 10.96 -0.31 -4.47
CA VAL A 186 11.45 0.78 -3.63
C VAL A 186 12.77 0.36 -3.01
N GLY A 187 13.85 1.04 -3.39
CA GLY A 187 15.14 1.00 -2.73
C GLY A 187 15.30 2.19 -1.79
N VAL A 188 16.07 2.06 -0.71
CA VAL A 188 16.40 3.16 0.21
C VAL A 188 17.91 3.17 0.44
N ASP A 189 18.56 4.32 0.23
CA ASP A 189 19.99 4.47 0.50
C ASP A 189 20.31 4.20 1.97
N GLY A 190 21.21 3.26 2.22
CA GLY A 190 21.60 2.79 3.56
C GLY A 190 21.52 1.28 3.77
N ALA A 191 20.92 0.53 2.84
CA ALA A 191 21.00 -0.93 2.78
C ALA A 191 21.35 -1.40 1.36
N ASN A 192 22.49 -2.08 1.21
CA ASN A 192 22.78 -2.87 0.01
C ASN A 192 21.79 -4.04 -0.03
N THR A 193 20.64 -3.88 -0.67
CA THR A 193 19.82 -5.01 -1.08
C THR A 193 19.90 -5.13 -2.59
N VAL A 194 20.81 -5.99 -3.03
CA VAL A 194 20.67 -6.73 -4.29
C VAL A 194 19.38 -7.54 -4.17
N PHE A 195 18.42 -7.32 -5.06
CA PHE A 195 17.18 -8.10 -5.10
C PHE A 195 17.51 -9.52 -5.58
N ASP A 196 17.51 -10.48 -4.66
CA ASP A 196 17.56 -11.90 -4.97
C ASP A 196 16.12 -12.37 -5.22
N TYR A 197 15.78 -12.61 -6.49
CA TYR A 197 14.52 -13.22 -6.89
C TYR A 197 14.65 -14.74 -6.82
N ASP A 198 14.86 -15.25 -5.61
CA ASP A 198 14.64 -16.65 -5.29
C ASP A 198 13.92 -16.63 -3.95
N ILE A 199 12.63 -16.98 -3.91
CA ILE A 199 12.06 -18.21 -3.30
C ILE A 199 10.56 -18.32 -3.74
N PRO A 200 9.96 -19.53 -3.69
CA PRO A 200 9.42 -20.33 -4.80
C PRO A 200 7.92 -20.12 -5.14
#